data_AF-A0A6C0QQI5-F1
#
_entry.id   AF-A0A6C0QQI5-F1
#
_cell.length_a   1.000
_cell.length_b   1.000
_cell.length_c   1.000
_cell.angle_alpha   90.00
_cell.angle_beta   90.00
_cell.angle_gamma   90.00
#
_symmetry.space_group_name_H-M   'P 1'
#
loop_
_entity.id
_entity.type
_entity.pdbx_description
1 polymer ?
#
loop_
_entity_poly.entity_id
_entity_poly.type
_entity_poly.pdbx_seq_one_letter_code
_entity_poly.pdbx_strand_id
1 'polypeptide(L)'
;MDNRITLRGELEKAIAETGCTLSQLEEKGGPQVGNLSACLRGKSLRPITMKQLDMLTELLGLPEGYYYEYYLAECFYQNRVARPRMESFLFRCAELGKTELIKKAINLLADQSKYTELLFSVAENLYLSGNIKESVPFYEEVIQGEKSNHSERLAISHYRVFRASIGSDADENFKAVIRFGGFRKKLSEGFQLDALLHLANICYTLQLWSTVQQFAEELRVLSDIVYQQEVRKLESQRLSESSVETERHLVVYYGQAYLLKSAVLFKQGRYEEAKACIEGYEDLSWFELLDDLGRQEVDNFSQFAKGNKYCVELLLGNTDILDEFINFLANHPNHIPDALLVIIEAANAYNLNIDHILERFVDTYPSTSQQNIVYAHRHFRFYYQKAIYAFYRQRFAEGLDTILFCLSLSIPAHKYRESILCVKQFNKFDEYASDSQKVKFKDILLKGDI
;
A
#
# COMPACT_ATOMS: atom_id res chain seq x y z
N MET A 1 -31.42 -7.91 -35.80
CA MET A 1 -30.99 -9.31 -36.03
C MET A 1 -30.50 -9.87 -34.71
N ASP A 2 -30.84 -11.10 -34.37
CA ASP A 2 -30.31 -11.74 -33.16
C ASP A 2 -28.81 -11.95 -33.39
N ASN A 3 -27.96 -11.14 -32.76
CA ASN A 3 -26.50 -11.18 -32.91
C ASN A 3 -25.91 -12.57 -32.54
N ARG A 4 -26.67 -13.42 -31.83
CA ARG A 4 -26.33 -14.84 -31.61
C ARG A 4 -26.34 -15.66 -32.89
N ILE A 5 -27.20 -15.31 -33.84
CA ILE A 5 -27.22 -15.89 -35.19
C ILE A 5 -25.99 -15.40 -35.97
N THR A 6 -25.62 -14.13 -35.80
CA THR A 6 -24.42 -13.55 -36.43
C THR A 6 -23.14 -14.23 -35.96
N LEU A 7 -22.93 -14.40 -34.64
CA LEU A 7 -21.76 -15.11 -34.11
C LEU A 7 -21.62 -16.50 -34.74
N ARG A 8 -22.72 -17.26 -34.79
CA ARG A 8 -22.71 -18.62 -35.35
C ARG A 8 -22.42 -18.62 -36.85
N GLY A 9 -23.00 -17.68 -37.60
CA GLY A 9 -22.73 -17.54 -39.03
C GLY A 9 -21.25 -17.25 -39.33
N GLU A 10 -20.63 -16.34 -38.56
CA GLU A 10 -19.20 -16.05 -38.71
C GLU A 10 -18.32 -17.25 -38.35
N LEU A 11 -18.66 -17.97 -37.27
CA LEU A 11 -17.95 -19.20 -36.89
C LEU A 11 -18.09 -20.30 -37.95
N GLU A 12 -19.30 -20.53 -38.48
CA GLU A 12 -19.52 -21.53 -39.54
C GLU A 12 -18.76 -21.19 -40.81
N LYS A 13 -18.71 -19.91 -41.18
CA LYS A 13 -17.93 -19.42 -42.32
C LYS A 13 -16.43 -19.66 -42.12
N ALA A 14 -15.88 -19.24 -40.98
CA ALA A 14 -14.47 -19.42 -40.68
C ALA A 14 -14.08 -20.91 -40.63
N ILE A 15 -14.93 -21.76 -40.04
CA ILE A 15 -14.71 -23.22 -40.03
C ILE A 15 -14.70 -23.78 -41.45
N ALA A 16 -15.64 -23.38 -42.31
CA ALA A 16 -15.69 -23.84 -43.70
C ALA A 16 -14.43 -23.45 -44.50
N GLU A 17 -13.89 -22.26 -44.26
CA GLU A 17 -12.65 -21.77 -44.90
C GLU A 17 -11.41 -22.58 -44.50
N THR A 18 -11.40 -23.24 -43.33
CA THR A 18 -10.32 -24.15 -42.94
C THR A 18 -10.32 -25.50 -43.68
N GLY A 19 -11.42 -25.84 -44.35
CA GLY A 19 -11.62 -27.17 -44.96
C GLY A 19 -11.78 -28.34 -43.97
N CYS A 20 -11.81 -28.06 -42.67
CA CYS A 20 -12.01 -29.09 -41.63
C CYS A 20 -13.51 -29.38 -41.39
N THR A 21 -13.83 -30.62 -41.04
CA THR A 21 -15.17 -30.96 -40.53
C THR A 21 -15.29 -30.59 -39.04
N LEU A 22 -16.53 -30.40 -38.55
CA LEU A 22 -16.76 -30.11 -37.13
C LEU A 22 -16.15 -31.17 -36.21
N SER A 23 -16.29 -32.45 -36.56
CA SER A 23 -15.72 -33.56 -35.77
C SER A 23 -14.18 -33.52 -35.71
N GLN A 24 -13.52 -33.10 -36.79
CA GLN A 24 -12.06 -32.94 -36.80
C GLN A 24 -11.60 -31.78 -35.91
N LEU A 25 -12.37 -30.69 -35.84
CA LEU A 25 -12.09 -29.57 -34.94
C LEU A 25 -12.37 -29.92 -33.47
N GLU A 26 -13.44 -30.68 -33.20
CA GLU A 26 -13.74 -31.22 -31.87
C GLU A 26 -12.61 -32.15 -31.39
N GLU A 27 -12.09 -33.01 -32.27
CA GLU A 27 -10.97 -33.90 -31.95
C GLU A 27 -9.68 -33.12 -31.66
N LYS A 28 -9.35 -32.12 -32.50
CA LYS A 28 -8.16 -31.26 -32.30
C LYS A 28 -8.23 -30.44 -31.02
N GLY A 29 -9.39 -29.92 -30.68
CA GLY A 29 -9.59 -29.08 -29.49
C GLY A 29 -9.93 -29.83 -28.20
N GLY A 30 -10.19 -31.14 -28.31
CA GLY A 30 -10.49 -32.01 -27.19
C GLY A 30 -11.73 -31.57 -26.37
N PRO A 31 -11.80 -31.96 -25.09
CA PRO A 31 -12.97 -31.73 -24.24
C PRO A 31 -13.37 -30.26 -24.06
N GLN A 32 -12.43 -29.32 -24.27
CA GLN A 32 -12.67 -27.88 -24.05
C GLN A 32 -13.47 -27.22 -25.16
N VAL A 33 -13.41 -27.75 -26.38
CA VAL A 33 -14.26 -27.32 -27.50
C VAL A 33 -15.69 -27.82 -27.33
N GLY A 34 -15.86 -29.02 -26.76
CA GLY A 34 -17.16 -29.62 -26.52
C GLY A 34 -17.89 -29.98 -27.82
N ASN A 35 -19.22 -30.09 -27.77
CA ASN A 35 -20.01 -30.48 -28.94
C ASN A 35 -20.40 -29.26 -29.78
N LEU A 36 -19.62 -28.98 -30.82
CA LEU A 36 -19.82 -27.89 -31.77
C LEU A 36 -21.09 -28.06 -32.59
N SER A 37 -21.45 -29.29 -32.94
CA SER A 37 -22.70 -29.52 -33.67
C SER A 37 -23.89 -28.99 -32.89
N ALA A 38 -23.96 -29.21 -31.57
CA ALA A 38 -25.06 -28.74 -30.72
C ALA A 38 -25.05 -27.21 -30.50
N CYS A 39 -23.87 -26.58 -30.64
CA CYS A 39 -23.71 -25.13 -30.50
C CYS A 39 -24.00 -24.37 -31.79
N LEU A 40 -23.66 -24.94 -32.95
CA LEU A 40 -23.72 -24.26 -34.25
C LEU A 40 -24.93 -24.70 -35.09
N ARG A 41 -25.35 -25.98 -35.00
CA ARG A 41 -26.37 -26.59 -35.87
C ARG A 41 -27.56 -27.15 -35.09
N GLY A 42 -28.78 -26.72 -35.41
CA GLY A 42 -30.00 -27.37 -34.89
C GLY A 42 -31.18 -26.43 -34.62
N LYS A 43 -32.32 -27.01 -34.21
CA LYS A 43 -33.54 -26.26 -33.84
C LYS A 43 -33.45 -25.54 -32.49
N SER A 44 -32.63 -26.07 -31.57
CA SER A 44 -32.33 -25.45 -30.27
C SER A 44 -30.82 -25.41 -30.11
N LEU A 45 -30.27 -24.20 -30.09
CA LEU A 45 -28.83 -23.96 -30.10
C LEU A 45 -28.33 -23.87 -28.66
N ARG A 46 -27.32 -24.68 -28.32
CA ARG A 46 -26.66 -24.55 -27.02
C ARG A 46 -25.86 -23.24 -26.96
N PRO A 47 -25.90 -22.54 -25.81
CA PRO A 47 -24.93 -21.51 -25.44
C PRO A 47 -23.50 -21.90 -25.74
N ILE A 48 -22.73 -21.01 -26.36
CA ILE A 48 -21.27 -21.11 -26.42
C ILE A 48 -20.72 -20.48 -25.14
N THR A 49 -19.78 -21.15 -24.46
CA THR A 49 -19.08 -20.58 -23.30
C THR A 49 -17.86 -19.76 -23.75
N MET A 50 -17.38 -18.87 -22.88
CA MET A 50 -16.24 -18.01 -23.18
C MET A 50 -14.98 -18.84 -23.50
N LYS A 51 -14.74 -19.88 -22.69
CA LYS A 51 -13.64 -20.83 -22.87
C LYS A 51 -13.73 -21.59 -24.19
N GLN A 52 -14.93 -22.02 -24.59
CA GLN A 52 -15.13 -22.66 -25.90
C GLN A 52 -14.85 -21.69 -27.05
N LEU A 53 -15.29 -20.44 -26.93
CA LEU A 53 -15.05 -19.44 -27.97
C LEU A 53 -13.55 -19.15 -28.14
N ASP A 54 -12.83 -18.93 -27.04
CA ASP A 54 -11.39 -18.68 -27.07
C ASP A 54 -10.65 -19.87 -27.71
N MET A 55 -10.98 -21.10 -27.30
CA MET A 55 -10.37 -22.30 -27.86
C MET A 55 -10.66 -22.48 -29.36
N LEU A 56 -11.90 -22.22 -29.78
CA LEU A 56 -12.25 -22.22 -31.19
C LEU A 56 -11.51 -21.15 -31.99
N THR A 57 -11.36 -19.95 -31.43
CA THR A 57 -10.66 -18.83 -32.07
C THR A 57 -9.19 -19.21 -32.33
N GLU A 58 -8.54 -19.82 -31.33
CA GLU A 58 -7.18 -20.33 -31.45
C GLU A 58 -7.04 -21.43 -32.51
N LEU A 59 -7.95 -22.43 -32.52
CA LEU A 59 -7.94 -23.51 -33.53
C LEU A 59 -8.14 -23.00 -34.96
N LEU A 60 -8.85 -21.88 -35.11
CA LEU A 60 -9.05 -21.20 -36.39
C LEU A 60 -7.84 -20.32 -36.79
N GLY A 61 -6.80 -20.25 -35.95
CA GLY A 61 -5.61 -19.42 -36.19
C GLY A 61 -5.89 -17.92 -36.12
N LEU A 62 -6.95 -17.52 -35.41
CA LEU A 62 -7.36 -16.13 -35.28
C LEU A 62 -6.84 -15.54 -33.95
N PRO A 63 -6.62 -14.21 -33.89
CA PRO A 63 -6.15 -13.57 -32.66
C PRO A 63 -7.19 -13.65 -31.55
N GLU A 64 -6.70 -13.74 -30.31
CA GLU A 64 -7.53 -13.76 -29.11
C GLU A 64 -8.46 -12.53 -29.05
N GLY A 65 -9.71 -12.72 -28.65
CA GLY A 65 -10.70 -11.65 -28.62
C GLY A 65 -11.41 -11.35 -29.95
N TYR A 66 -11.07 -12.05 -31.05
CA TYR A 66 -11.61 -11.76 -32.40
C TYR A 66 -13.14 -11.75 -32.45
N TYR A 67 -13.80 -12.73 -31.81
CA TYR A 67 -15.27 -12.86 -31.85
C TYR A 67 -16.02 -12.14 -30.71
N TYR A 68 -15.34 -11.36 -29.86
CA TYR A 68 -15.95 -10.84 -28.63
C TYR A 68 -17.09 -9.86 -28.90
N GLU A 69 -17.00 -9.08 -29.99
CA GLU A 69 -18.08 -8.15 -30.36
C GLU A 69 -19.41 -8.89 -30.61
N TYR A 70 -19.33 -10.06 -31.26
CA TYR A 70 -20.48 -10.90 -31.56
C TYR A 70 -20.95 -11.70 -30.33
N TYR A 71 -20.01 -12.09 -29.46
CA TYR A 71 -20.30 -12.89 -28.27
C TYR A 71 -21.11 -12.17 -27.20
N LEU A 72 -21.09 -10.83 -27.13
CA LEU A 72 -21.88 -10.08 -26.14
C LEU A 72 -23.38 -10.48 -26.16
N ALA A 73 -23.92 -10.79 -27.34
CA ALA A 73 -25.31 -11.24 -27.48
C ALA A 73 -25.56 -12.64 -26.89
N GLU A 74 -24.55 -13.50 -26.86
CA GLU A 74 -24.64 -14.79 -26.15
C GLU A 74 -24.86 -14.59 -24.65
N CYS A 75 -24.42 -13.47 -24.08
CA CYS A 75 -24.59 -13.22 -22.65
C CYS A 75 -26.06 -12.97 -22.23
N PHE A 76 -27.01 -12.93 -23.17
CA PHE A 76 -28.44 -12.72 -22.91
C PHE A 76 -29.29 -13.91 -23.36
N TYR A 77 -30.34 -14.21 -22.58
CA TYR A 77 -31.37 -15.18 -22.92
C TYR A 77 -32.74 -14.64 -22.50
N GLN A 78 -33.68 -14.53 -23.46
CA GLN A 78 -35.03 -13.97 -23.22
C GLN A 78 -34.99 -12.61 -22.48
N ASN A 79 -34.10 -11.70 -22.91
CA ASN A 79 -33.85 -10.39 -22.30
C ASN A 79 -33.34 -10.41 -20.85
N ARG A 80 -32.90 -11.57 -20.34
CA ARG A 80 -32.22 -11.69 -19.05
C ARG A 80 -30.75 -12.00 -19.24
N VAL A 81 -29.91 -11.49 -18.34
CA VAL A 81 -28.47 -11.72 -18.34
C VAL A 81 -28.17 -13.14 -17.87
N ALA A 82 -27.43 -13.90 -18.68
CA ALA A 82 -26.79 -15.13 -18.23
C ALA A 82 -25.52 -14.78 -17.45
N ARG A 83 -25.67 -14.54 -16.14
CA ARG A 83 -24.62 -14.02 -15.25
C ARG A 83 -23.24 -14.68 -15.43
N PRO A 84 -23.08 -16.03 -15.39
CA PRO A 84 -21.76 -16.65 -15.54
C PRO A 84 -21.06 -16.33 -16.88
N ARG A 85 -21.84 -16.22 -17.96
CA ARG A 85 -21.31 -15.88 -19.29
C ARG A 85 -20.92 -14.41 -19.37
N MET A 86 -21.73 -13.52 -18.81
CA MET A 86 -21.42 -12.10 -18.76
C MET A 86 -20.19 -11.81 -17.88
N GLU A 87 -20.09 -12.46 -16.72
CA GLU A 87 -18.92 -12.34 -15.84
C GLU A 87 -17.65 -12.80 -16.57
N SER A 88 -17.70 -13.98 -17.21
CA SER A 88 -16.56 -14.48 -18.00
C SER A 88 -16.21 -13.54 -19.16
N PHE A 89 -17.22 -13.01 -19.86
CA PHE A 89 -17.01 -12.08 -20.96
C PHE A 89 -16.34 -10.79 -20.52
N LEU A 90 -16.83 -10.16 -19.45
CA LEU A 90 -16.28 -8.92 -18.92
C LEU A 90 -14.85 -9.11 -18.39
N PHE A 91 -14.61 -10.21 -17.67
CA PHE A 91 -13.28 -10.57 -17.19
C PHE A 91 -12.28 -10.68 -18.34
N ARG A 92 -12.62 -11.45 -19.39
CA ARG A 92 -11.75 -11.63 -20.56
C ARG A 92 -11.58 -10.36 -21.37
N CYS A 93 -12.64 -9.54 -21.50
CA CYS A 93 -12.52 -8.23 -22.11
C CYS A 93 -11.54 -7.32 -21.34
N ALA A 94 -11.52 -7.40 -20.01
CA ALA A 94 -10.60 -6.63 -19.19
C ALA A 94 -9.15 -7.07 -19.38
N GLU A 95 -8.88 -8.39 -19.38
CA GLU A 95 -7.54 -8.94 -19.65
C GLU A 95 -6.99 -8.53 -21.02
N LEU A 96 -7.86 -8.47 -22.04
CA LEU A 96 -7.48 -8.11 -23.41
C LEU A 96 -7.56 -6.61 -23.71
N GLY A 97 -7.83 -5.77 -22.69
CA GLY A 97 -7.95 -4.32 -22.87
C GLY A 97 -9.08 -3.88 -23.80
N LYS A 98 -10.15 -4.68 -23.94
CA LYS A 98 -11.32 -4.40 -24.81
C LYS A 98 -12.29 -3.41 -24.17
N THR A 99 -11.81 -2.22 -23.83
CA THR A 99 -12.54 -1.20 -23.05
C THR A 99 -13.88 -0.78 -23.67
N GLU A 100 -13.96 -0.63 -24.99
CA GLU A 100 -15.21 -0.26 -25.67
C GLU A 100 -16.29 -1.36 -25.56
N LEU A 101 -15.89 -2.64 -25.56
CA LEU A 101 -16.81 -3.74 -25.35
C LEU A 101 -17.31 -3.81 -23.90
N ILE A 102 -16.44 -3.52 -22.94
CA ILE A 102 -16.80 -3.41 -21.51
C ILE A 102 -17.86 -2.32 -21.34
N LYS A 103 -17.62 -1.10 -21.85
CA LYS A 103 -18.57 0.02 -21.79
C LYS A 103 -19.92 -0.36 -22.41
N LYS A 104 -19.90 -0.97 -23.59
CA LYS A 104 -21.12 -1.43 -24.27
C LYS A 104 -21.89 -2.45 -23.43
N ALA A 105 -21.20 -3.40 -22.81
CA ALA A 105 -21.81 -4.39 -21.95
C ALA A 105 -22.41 -3.76 -20.68
N ILE A 106 -21.69 -2.85 -20.02
CA ILE A 106 -22.17 -2.14 -18.82
C ILE A 106 -23.43 -1.32 -19.12
N ASN A 107 -23.46 -0.61 -20.25
CA ASN A 107 -24.64 0.14 -20.67
C ASN A 107 -25.87 -0.76 -20.86
N LEU A 108 -25.70 -1.97 -21.41
CA LEU A 108 -26.79 -2.94 -21.55
C LEU A 108 -27.21 -3.55 -20.20
N LEU A 109 -26.29 -3.60 -19.24
CA LEU A 109 -26.54 -4.12 -17.89
C LEU A 109 -27.22 -3.10 -16.98
N ALA A 110 -27.07 -1.79 -17.23
CA ALA A 110 -27.60 -0.73 -16.37
C ALA A 110 -29.11 -0.84 -16.10
N ASP A 111 -29.87 -1.37 -17.06
CA ASP A 111 -31.32 -1.59 -16.95
C ASP A 111 -31.71 -2.85 -16.16
N GLN A 112 -30.74 -3.67 -15.76
CA GLN A 112 -30.98 -4.97 -15.10
C GLN A 112 -30.97 -4.82 -13.58
N SER A 113 -31.87 -5.53 -12.90
CA SER A 113 -31.79 -5.65 -11.45
C SER A 113 -30.49 -6.40 -11.08
N LYS A 114 -29.79 -5.91 -10.05
CA LYS A 114 -28.56 -6.51 -9.52
C LYS A 114 -27.32 -6.44 -10.44
N TYR A 115 -27.28 -5.53 -11.41
CA TYR A 115 -26.08 -5.39 -12.25
C TYR A 115 -24.81 -5.03 -11.45
N THR A 116 -24.94 -4.23 -10.39
CA THR A 116 -23.83 -3.90 -9.47
C THR A 116 -23.27 -5.15 -8.77
N GLU A 117 -24.09 -6.16 -8.48
CA GLU A 117 -23.61 -7.43 -7.91
C GLU A 117 -22.75 -8.21 -8.90
N LEU A 118 -23.10 -8.15 -10.18
CA LEU A 118 -22.36 -8.79 -11.26
C LEU A 118 -21.03 -8.06 -11.48
N LEU A 119 -21.04 -6.73 -11.58
CA LEU A 119 -19.83 -5.94 -11.76
C LEU A 119 -18.87 -6.11 -10.57
N PHE A 120 -19.40 -6.14 -9.34
CA PHE A 120 -18.60 -6.42 -8.14
C PHE A 120 -17.93 -7.81 -8.19
N SER A 121 -18.66 -8.83 -8.63
CA SER A 121 -18.12 -10.20 -8.81
C SER A 121 -16.97 -10.22 -9.82
N VAL A 122 -17.11 -9.52 -10.95
CA VAL A 122 -16.03 -9.38 -11.94
C VAL A 122 -14.84 -8.62 -11.35
N ALA A 123 -15.09 -7.54 -10.62
CA ALA A 123 -14.06 -6.72 -9.99
C ALA A 123 -13.24 -7.53 -8.97
N GLU A 124 -13.88 -8.24 -8.04
CA GLU A 124 -13.18 -9.09 -7.06
C GLU A 124 -12.40 -10.21 -7.74
N ASN A 125 -12.96 -10.86 -8.77
CA ASN A 125 -12.22 -11.89 -9.50
C ASN A 125 -10.96 -11.33 -10.17
N LEU A 126 -11.05 -10.15 -10.81
CA LEU A 126 -9.88 -9.48 -11.40
C LEU A 126 -8.86 -9.11 -10.33
N TYR A 127 -9.32 -8.51 -9.23
CA TYR A 127 -8.46 -8.07 -8.14
C TYR A 127 -7.70 -9.23 -7.48
N LEU A 128 -8.42 -10.30 -7.13
CA LEU A 128 -7.84 -11.49 -6.49
C LEU A 128 -6.94 -12.29 -7.44
N SER A 129 -7.15 -12.19 -8.76
CA SER A 129 -6.27 -12.78 -9.77
C SER A 129 -5.02 -11.93 -10.08
N GLY A 130 -4.85 -10.79 -9.42
CA GLY A 130 -3.70 -9.88 -9.61
C GLY A 130 -3.88 -8.80 -10.68
N ASN A 131 -5.01 -8.78 -11.39
CA ASN A 131 -5.37 -7.76 -12.39
C ASN A 131 -5.95 -6.51 -11.70
N ILE A 132 -5.15 -5.92 -10.79
CA ILE A 132 -5.59 -4.85 -9.89
C ILE A 132 -6.05 -3.62 -10.68
N LYS A 133 -5.29 -3.18 -11.68
CA LYS A 133 -5.62 -1.95 -12.44
C LYS A 133 -6.89 -2.13 -13.26
N GLU A 134 -7.06 -3.31 -13.84
CA GLU A 134 -8.19 -3.69 -14.67
C GLU A 134 -9.47 -3.85 -13.84
N SER A 135 -9.36 -4.17 -12.54
CA SER A 135 -10.51 -4.25 -11.63
C SER A 135 -11.11 -2.88 -11.26
N VAL A 136 -10.29 -1.82 -11.23
CA VAL A 136 -10.70 -0.49 -10.73
C VAL A 136 -11.92 0.08 -11.46
N PRO A 137 -12.00 0.09 -12.81
CA PRO A 137 -13.18 0.60 -13.51
C PRO A 137 -14.48 -0.11 -13.10
N PHE A 138 -14.43 -1.41 -12.80
CA PHE A 138 -15.62 -2.14 -12.35
C PHE A 138 -16.04 -1.75 -10.94
N TYR A 139 -15.10 -1.56 -10.01
CA TYR A 139 -15.43 -1.05 -8.68
C TYR A 139 -15.99 0.38 -8.74
N GLU A 140 -15.47 1.24 -9.64
CA GLU A 140 -16.00 2.59 -9.84
C GLU A 140 -17.46 2.58 -10.29
N GLU A 141 -17.82 1.70 -11.22
CA GLU A 141 -19.20 1.51 -11.67
C GLU A 141 -20.10 0.99 -10.54
N VAL A 142 -19.59 0.09 -9.68
CA VAL A 142 -20.32 -0.35 -8.48
C VAL A 142 -20.55 0.81 -7.51
N ILE A 143 -19.54 1.65 -7.28
CA ILE A 143 -19.62 2.81 -6.39
C ILE A 143 -20.67 3.82 -6.89
N GLN A 144 -20.72 4.06 -8.20
CA GLN A 144 -21.68 4.99 -8.81
C GLN A 144 -23.10 4.41 -8.87
N GLY A 145 -23.22 3.10 -9.08
CA GLY A 145 -24.50 2.42 -9.30
C GLY A 145 -25.23 1.97 -8.04
N GLU A 146 -24.51 1.71 -6.94
CA GLU A 146 -25.10 1.18 -5.71
C GLU A 146 -25.84 2.26 -4.92
N LYS A 147 -27.16 2.12 -4.79
CA LYS A 147 -28.01 3.10 -4.11
C LYS A 147 -28.01 2.91 -2.58
N SER A 148 -27.70 1.70 -2.11
CA SER A 148 -27.69 1.38 -0.69
C SER A 148 -26.35 1.71 -0.05
N ASN A 149 -26.32 2.78 0.74
CA ASN A 149 -25.15 3.20 1.51
C ASN A 149 -24.70 2.21 2.59
N HIS A 150 -25.49 1.15 2.86
CA HIS A 150 -25.19 0.07 3.81
C HIS A 150 -24.72 -1.22 3.14
N SER A 151 -24.55 -1.22 1.82
CA SER A 151 -24.03 -2.38 1.08
C SER A 151 -22.56 -2.63 1.47
N GLU A 152 -22.25 -3.81 1.99
CA GLU A 152 -20.87 -4.23 2.27
C GLU A 152 -20.01 -4.17 1.00
N ARG A 153 -20.58 -4.53 -0.16
CA ARG A 153 -19.93 -4.42 -1.47
C ARG A 153 -19.50 -3.00 -1.80
N LEU A 154 -20.30 -1.99 -1.43
CA LEU A 154 -19.93 -0.58 -1.64
C LEU A 154 -18.69 -0.23 -0.82
N ALA A 155 -18.66 -0.63 0.46
CA ALA A 155 -17.52 -0.39 1.34
C ALA A 155 -16.25 -1.11 0.84
N ILE A 156 -16.38 -2.38 0.44
CA ILE A 156 -15.26 -3.15 -0.15
C ILE A 156 -14.78 -2.50 -1.45
N SER A 157 -15.69 -2.06 -2.33
CA SER A 157 -15.31 -1.37 -3.57
C SER A 157 -14.49 -0.12 -3.29
N HIS A 158 -14.90 0.72 -2.34
CA HIS A 158 -14.12 1.88 -1.92
C HIS A 158 -12.75 1.48 -1.34
N TYR A 159 -12.66 0.41 -0.55
CA TYR A 159 -11.41 -0.11 -0.01
C TYR A 159 -10.46 -0.61 -1.10
N ARG A 160 -10.96 -1.36 -2.07
CA ARG A 160 -10.17 -1.92 -3.19
C ARG A 160 -9.64 -0.83 -4.11
N VAL A 161 -10.47 0.17 -4.41
CA VAL A 161 -10.04 1.37 -5.15
C VAL A 161 -8.99 2.13 -4.37
N PHE A 162 -9.19 2.35 -3.06
CA PHE A 162 -8.16 2.98 -2.21
C PHE A 162 -6.83 2.24 -2.32
N ARG A 163 -6.82 0.92 -2.11
CA ARG A 163 -5.61 0.10 -2.22
C ARG A 163 -4.95 0.19 -3.60
N ALA A 164 -5.73 0.22 -4.67
CA ALA A 164 -5.21 0.32 -6.03
C ALA A 164 -4.64 1.71 -6.37
N SER A 165 -5.14 2.77 -5.72
CA SER A 165 -4.71 4.16 -5.94
C SER A 165 -3.43 4.54 -5.19
N ILE A 166 -3.04 3.79 -4.16
CA ILE A 166 -1.83 4.10 -3.38
C ILE A 166 -0.57 3.89 -4.23
N GLY A 167 0.28 4.91 -4.29
CA GLY A 167 1.53 4.90 -5.04
C GLY A 167 2.59 5.82 -4.43
N SER A 168 3.52 6.30 -5.27
CA SER A 168 4.61 7.18 -4.85
C SER A 168 4.22 8.67 -4.74
N ASP A 169 3.07 9.05 -5.30
CA ASP A 169 2.60 10.44 -5.32
C ASP A 169 1.85 10.79 -4.02
N ALA A 170 2.34 11.79 -3.29
CA ALA A 170 1.78 12.17 -2.00
C ALA A 170 0.39 12.81 -2.10
N ASP A 171 0.12 13.58 -3.15
CA ASP A 171 -1.16 14.28 -3.33
C ASP A 171 -2.26 13.29 -3.72
N GLU A 172 -1.95 12.33 -4.60
CA GLU A 172 -2.88 11.26 -4.94
C GLU A 172 -3.14 10.33 -3.75
N ASN A 173 -2.12 9.99 -2.96
CA ASN A 173 -2.29 9.25 -1.72
C ASN A 173 -3.20 9.98 -0.72
N PHE A 174 -3.04 11.30 -0.59
CA PHE A 174 -3.90 12.11 0.27
C PHE A 174 -5.35 12.09 -0.21
N LYS A 175 -5.60 12.28 -1.51
CA LYS A 175 -6.95 12.19 -2.09
C LYS A 175 -7.58 10.82 -1.85
N ALA A 176 -6.81 9.74 -1.99
CA ALA A 176 -7.28 8.38 -1.74
C ALA A 176 -7.71 8.16 -0.28
N VAL A 177 -6.91 8.65 0.68
CA VAL A 177 -7.24 8.61 2.13
C VAL A 177 -8.56 9.33 2.40
N ILE A 178 -8.75 10.55 1.88
CA ILE A 178 -9.98 11.32 2.10
C ILE A 178 -11.19 10.61 1.49
N ARG A 179 -11.04 10.09 0.27
CA ARG A 179 -12.12 9.40 -0.45
C ARG A 179 -12.62 8.15 0.28
N PHE A 180 -11.70 7.34 0.81
CA PHE A 180 -12.06 6.08 1.47
C PHE A 180 -12.36 6.23 2.95
N GLY A 181 -11.75 7.19 3.65
CA GLY A 181 -11.81 7.29 5.11
C GLY A 181 -13.23 7.25 5.69
N GLY A 182 -14.22 7.85 5.01
CA GLY A 182 -15.63 7.83 5.44
C GLY A 182 -16.34 6.48 5.34
N PHE A 183 -15.81 5.53 4.57
CA PHE A 183 -16.42 4.20 4.34
C PHE A 183 -15.81 3.10 5.22
N ARG A 184 -14.64 3.31 5.83
CA ARG A 184 -13.91 2.28 6.58
C ARG A 184 -14.79 1.56 7.61
N LYS A 185 -15.60 2.28 8.39
CA LYS A 185 -16.46 1.71 9.46
C LYS A 185 -17.62 0.86 8.96
N LYS A 186 -17.86 0.83 7.64
CA LYS A 186 -18.91 0.03 7.00
C LYS A 186 -18.41 -1.33 6.51
N LEU A 187 -17.11 -1.60 6.62
CA LEU A 187 -16.51 -2.89 6.31
C LEU A 187 -16.82 -3.90 7.43
N SER A 188 -16.68 -5.19 7.16
CA SER A 188 -16.61 -6.21 8.22
C SER A 188 -15.34 -6.03 9.06
N GLU A 189 -15.33 -6.58 10.27
CA GLU A 189 -14.26 -6.33 11.26
C GLU A 189 -12.86 -6.67 10.73
N GLY A 190 -12.71 -7.78 10.00
CA GLY A 190 -11.44 -8.17 9.38
C GLY A 190 -10.92 -7.13 8.38
N PHE A 191 -11.77 -6.75 7.43
CA PHE A 191 -11.46 -5.67 6.47
C PHE A 191 -11.24 -4.32 7.15
N GLN A 192 -11.91 -4.04 8.27
CA GLN A 192 -11.67 -2.81 9.04
C GLN A 192 -10.26 -2.78 9.64
N LEU A 193 -9.78 -3.90 10.19
CA LEU A 193 -8.42 -4.01 10.72
C LEU A 193 -7.38 -3.73 9.62
N ASP A 194 -7.53 -4.38 8.46
CA ASP A 194 -6.66 -4.17 7.29
C ASP A 194 -6.69 -2.71 6.82
N ALA A 195 -7.89 -2.17 6.63
CA ALA A 195 -8.10 -0.81 6.19
C ALA A 195 -7.49 0.23 7.13
N LEU A 196 -7.68 0.07 8.44
CA LEU A 196 -7.14 0.99 9.45
C LEU A 196 -5.62 0.97 9.49
N LEU A 197 -5.01 -0.22 9.39
CA LEU A 197 -3.56 -0.35 9.33
C LEU A 197 -3.00 0.34 8.07
N HIS A 198 -3.60 0.11 6.91
CA HIS A 198 -3.19 0.79 5.67
C HIS A 198 -3.37 2.30 5.74
N LEU A 199 -4.53 2.77 6.20
CA LEU A 199 -4.82 4.19 6.37
C LEU A 199 -3.80 4.86 7.31
N ALA A 200 -3.51 4.25 8.46
CA ALA A 200 -2.55 4.80 9.42
C ALA A 200 -1.13 4.88 8.84
N ASN A 201 -0.69 3.85 8.12
CA ASN A 201 0.63 3.84 7.47
C ASN A 201 0.76 4.91 6.38
N ILE A 202 -0.27 5.10 5.54
CA ILE A 202 -0.26 6.16 4.52
C ILE A 202 -0.33 7.55 5.16
N CYS A 203 -1.15 7.73 6.19
CA CYS A 203 -1.15 8.99 6.94
C CYS A 203 0.20 9.26 7.62
N TYR A 204 0.94 8.22 8.04
CA TYR A 204 2.27 8.35 8.61
C TYR A 204 3.29 8.84 7.56
N THR A 205 3.27 8.29 6.34
CA THR A 205 4.15 8.77 5.26
C THR A 205 3.80 10.20 4.83
N LEU A 206 2.52 10.57 4.87
CA LEU A 206 2.03 11.93 4.62
C LEU A 206 2.21 12.89 5.81
N GLN A 207 2.75 12.42 6.94
CA GLN A 207 3.00 13.20 8.15
C GLN A 207 1.73 13.81 8.79
N LEU A 208 0.57 13.17 8.61
CA LEU A 208 -0.70 13.58 9.19
C LEU A 208 -0.86 13.05 10.62
N TRP A 209 -0.04 13.56 11.54
CA TRP A 209 0.16 13.01 12.89
C TRP A 209 -1.13 12.80 13.70
N SER A 210 -2.04 13.77 13.68
CA SER A 210 -3.33 13.68 14.37
C SER A 210 -4.21 12.57 13.80
N THR A 211 -4.23 12.42 12.47
CA THR A 211 -4.96 11.36 11.78
C THR A 211 -4.36 9.98 12.04
N VAL A 212 -3.02 9.86 12.06
CA VAL A 212 -2.34 8.60 12.44
C VAL A 212 -2.73 8.18 13.86
N GLN A 213 -2.69 9.11 14.83
CA GLN A 213 -3.10 8.81 16.21
C GLN A 213 -4.56 8.34 16.29
N GLN A 214 -5.46 8.98 15.52
CA GLN A 214 -6.86 8.58 15.47
C GLN A 214 -7.03 7.15 14.93
N PHE A 215 -6.42 6.83 13.77
CA PHE A 215 -6.54 5.50 13.18
C PHE A 215 -5.82 4.43 14.00
N ALA A 216 -4.67 4.75 14.60
CA ALA A 216 -3.96 3.84 15.50
C ALA A 216 -4.82 3.51 16.75
N GLU A 217 -5.48 4.50 17.35
CA GLU A 217 -6.37 4.24 18.49
C GLU A 217 -7.60 3.41 18.09
N GLU A 218 -8.20 3.70 16.93
CA GLU A 218 -9.30 2.91 16.37
C GLU A 218 -8.87 1.46 16.09
N LEU A 219 -7.68 1.27 15.52
CA LEU A 219 -7.08 -0.04 15.27
C LEU A 219 -6.83 -0.80 16.57
N ARG A 220 -6.27 -0.14 17.59
CA ARG A 220 -6.03 -0.73 18.91
C ARG A 220 -7.32 -1.29 19.51
N VAL A 221 -8.34 -0.44 19.60
CA VAL A 221 -9.65 -0.81 20.18
C VAL A 221 -10.28 -1.95 19.40
N LEU A 222 -10.31 -1.89 18.06
CA LEU A 222 -10.90 -2.94 17.25
C LEU A 222 -10.13 -4.26 17.36
N SER A 223 -8.80 -4.22 17.32
CA SER A 223 -7.96 -5.42 17.42
C SER A 223 -8.14 -6.14 18.75
N ASP A 224 -8.25 -5.41 19.86
CA ASP A 224 -8.55 -5.96 21.18
C ASP A 224 -9.94 -6.60 21.21
N ILE A 225 -10.97 -5.90 20.71
CA ILE A 225 -12.34 -6.44 20.64
C ILE A 225 -12.39 -7.75 19.86
N VAL A 226 -11.82 -7.77 18.65
CA VAL A 226 -11.82 -8.96 17.77
C VAL A 226 -11.03 -10.11 18.42
N TYR A 227 -9.87 -9.81 19.01
CA TYR A 227 -9.08 -10.82 19.71
C TYR A 227 -9.86 -11.46 20.88
N GLN A 228 -10.49 -10.64 21.73
CA GLN A 228 -11.28 -11.15 22.86
C GLN A 228 -12.49 -11.97 22.41
N GLN A 229 -13.10 -11.63 21.28
CA GLN A 229 -14.17 -12.44 20.69
C GLN A 229 -13.66 -13.81 20.24
N GLU A 230 -12.53 -13.86 19.54
CA GLU A 230 -11.93 -15.11 19.06
C GLU A 230 -11.47 -16.02 20.22
N VAL A 231 -10.89 -15.47 21.28
CA VAL A 231 -10.54 -16.24 22.49
C VAL A 231 -11.80 -16.85 23.12
N ARG A 232 -12.87 -16.07 23.30
CA ARG A 232 -14.15 -16.57 23.86
C ARG A 232 -14.79 -17.66 23.00
N LYS A 233 -14.66 -17.61 21.68
CA LYS A 233 -15.16 -18.67 20.78
C LYS A 233 -14.45 -19.99 21.05
N LEU A 234 -13.14 -19.96 21.26
CA LEU A 234 -12.34 -21.13 21.58
C LEU A 234 -12.68 -21.69 22.97
N GLU A 235 -12.77 -20.84 23.98
CA GLU A 235 -13.15 -21.26 25.35
C GLU A 235 -14.55 -21.89 25.40
N SER A 236 -15.51 -21.37 24.62
CA SER A 236 -16.89 -21.84 24.59
C SER A 236 -17.15 -23.03 23.64
N GLN A 237 -16.09 -23.61 23.05
CA GLN A 237 -16.17 -24.71 22.08
C GLN A 237 -17.09 -24.43 20.86
N ARG A 238 -17.32 -23.15 20.53
CA ARG A 238 -18.10 -22.73 19.34
C ARG A 238 -17.26 -22.77 18.07
N LEU A 239 -16.52 -23.87 17.88
CA LEU A 239 -15.61 -24.10 16.75
C LEU A 239 -16.32 -24.13 15.37
N SER A 240 -17.66 -24.09 15.35
CA SER A 240 -18.45 -23.99 14.12
C SER A 240 -18.56 -22.57 13.56
N GLU A 241 -18.27 -21.54 14.35
CA GLU A 241 -18.23 -20.15 13.87
C GLU A 241 -16.89 -19.90 13.15
N SER A 242 -16.94 -19.31 11.94
CA SER A 242 -15.72 -18.91 11.23
C SER A 242 -14.97 -17.83 12.00
N SER A 243 -13.64 -17.98 12.08
CA SER A 243 -12.74 -16.94 12.60
C SER A 243 -12.81 -15.70 11.73
N VAL A 244 -12.54 -14.53 12.30
CA VAL A 244 -12.39 -13.29 11.52
C VAL A 244 -11.22 -13.42 10.56
N GLU A 245 -11.50 -13.40 9.25
CA GLU A 245 -10.48 -13.42 8.21
C GLU A 245 -9.79 -12.06 8.12
N THR A 246 -8.46 -12.06 8.14
CA THR A 246 -7.59 -10.88 8.15
C THR A 246 -6.37 -11.12 7.28
N GLU A 247 -5.78 -10.06 6.70
CA GLU A 247 -4.54 -10.20 5.90
C GLU A 247 -3.32 -10.58 6.77
N ARG A 248 -3.37 -10.32 8.07
CA ARG A 248 -2.27 -10.55 9.03
C ARG A 248 -2.77 -11.14 10.33
N HIS A 249 -1.85 -11.70 11.11
CA HIS A 249 -2.16 -12.22 12.43
C HIS A 249 -2.67 -11.10 13.37
N LEU A 250 -3.64 -11.38 14.25
CA LEU A 250 -4.28 -10.36 15.10
C LEU A 250 -3.30 -9.53 15.94
N VAL A 251 -2.24 -10.17 16.43
CA VAL A 251 -1.13 -9.55 17.17
C VAL A 251 -0.46 -8.42 16.40
N VAL A 252 -0.43 -8.49 15.06
CA VAL A 252 0.15 -7.45 14.20
C VAL A 252 -0.65 -6.17 14.28
N TYR A 253 -1.98 -6.21 14.22
CA TYR A 253 -2.80 -5.01 14.31
C TYR A 253 -2.68 -4.34 15.68
N TYR A 254 -2.66 -5.15 16.75
CA TYR A 254 -2.47 -4.65 18.10
C TYR A 254 -1.09 -4.00 18.29
N GLY A 255 -0.02 -4.71 17.92
CA GLY A 255 1.35 -4.20 18.03
C GLY A 255 1.59 -2.98 17.16
N GLN A 256 1.10 -2.98 15.90
CA GLN A 256 1.21 -1.83 14.99
C GLN A 256 0.47 -0.61 15.51
N ALA A 257 -0.69 -0.77 16.15
CA ALA A 257 -1.43 0.34 16.73
C ALA A 257 -0.60 1.09 17.78
N TYR A 258 0.02 0.36 18.70
CA TYR A 258 0.92 0.96 19.69
C TYR A 258 2.22 1.49 19.07
N LEU A 259 2.84 0.75 18.14
CA LEU A 259 4.05 1.16 17.43
C LEU A 259 3.83 2.50 16.72
N LEU A 260 2.77 2.63 15.93
CA LEU A 260 2.42 3.86 15.21
C LEU A 260 2.15 5.01 16.17
N LYS A 261 1.38 4.78 17.24
CA LYS A 261 1.10 5.80 18.26
C LYS A 261 2.39 6.29 18.94
N SER A 262 3.26 5.36 19.35
CA SER A 262 4.55 5.68 19.95
C SER A 262 5.45 6.47 18.99
N ALA A 263 5.50 6.08 17.72
CA ALA A 263 6.30 6.77 16.71
C ALA A 263 5.82 8.21 16.47
N VAL A 264 4.50 8.46 16.47
CA VAL A 264 3.97 9.82 16.32
C VAL A 264 4.28 10.67 17.56
N LEU A 265 4.08 10.14 18.77
CA LEU A 265 4.41 10.83 20.02
C LEU A 265 5.91 11.17 20.08
N PHE A 266 6.76 10.23 19.66
CA PHE A 266 8.21 10.43 19.52
C PHE A 266 8.52 11.59 18.58
N LYS A 267 7.91 11.65 17.38
CA LYS A 267 8.11 12.76 16.44
C LYS A 267 7.61 14.11 16.97
N GLN A 268 6.66 14.10 17.91
CA GLN A 268 6.14 15.29 18.59
C GLN A 268 6.99 15.71 19.81
N GLY A 269 8.04 14.97 20.16
CA GLY A 269 8.86 15.22 21.36
C GLY A 269 8.20 14.82 22.67
N ARG A 270 7.08 14.07 22.63
CA ARG A 270 6.32 13.61 23.80
C ARG A 270 6.87 12.25 24.25
N TYR A 271 8.13 12.23 24.68
CA TYR A 271 8.89 11.01 24.88
C TYR A 271 8.36 10.10 25.99
N GLU A 272 7.91 10.66 27.12
CA GLU A 272 7.32 9.87 28.21
C GLU A 272 6.03 9.15 27.78
N GLU A 273 5.19 9.83 27.01
CA GLU A 273 3.97 9.21 26.48
C GLU A 273 4.28 8.18 25.39
N ALA A 274 5.33 8.41 24.60
CA ALA A 274 5.83 7.42 23.66
C ALA A 274 6.32 6.16 24.38
N LYS A 275 7.04 6.33 25.51
CA LYS A 275 7.51 5.23 26.37
C LYS A 275 6.36 4.37 26.87
N ALA A 276 5.32 4.99 27.42
CA ALA A 276 4.12 4.28 27.87
C ALA A 276 3.43 3.50 26.73
N CYS A 277 3.48 4.01 25.49
CA CYS A 277 2.99 3.26 24.33
C CYS A 277 3.92 2.09 23.95
N ILE A 278 5.23 2.23 24.13
CA ILE A 278 6.21 1.16 23.87
C ILE A 278 5.98 -0.03 24.79
N GLU A 279 5.74 0.22 26.07
CA GLU A 279 5.41 -0.82 27.05
C GLU A 279 4.18 -1.65 26.63
N GLY A 280 3.24 -1.06 25.87
CA GLY A 280 2.06 -1.75 25.36
C GLY A 280 2.33 -2.80 24.27
N TYR A 281 3.49 -2.78 23.61
CA TYR A 281 3.86 -3.80 22.61
C TYR A 281 5.22 -4.48 22.87
N GLU A 282 5.88 -4.16 23.99
CA GLU A 282 7.19 -4.73 24.35
C GLU A 282 7.11 -6.24 24.62
N ASP A 283 6.01 -6.67 25.23
CA ASP A 283 5.70 -8.09 25.46
C ASP A 283 4.29 -8.41 24.97
N LEU A 284 4.21 -9.16 23.88
CA LEU A 284 2.98 -9.67 23.29
C LEU A 284 2.87 -11.20 23.42
N SER A 285 3.70 -11.82 24.28
CA SER A 285 3.68 -13.27 24.51
C SER A 285 2.41 -13.78 25.18
N TRP A 286 1.61 -12.87 25.76
CA TRP A 286 0.30 -13.16 26.34
C TRP A 286 -0.78 -13.48 25.28
N PHE A 287 -0.53 -13.22 23.99
CA PHE A 287 -1.43 -13.67 22.93
C PHE A 287 -1.48 -15.20 22.88
N GLU A 288 -2.67 -15.77 23.09
CA GLU A 288 -2.90 -17.22 23.13
C GLU A 288 -3.00 -17.82 21.73
N LEU A 289 -3.53 -17.03 20.78
CA LEU A 289 -3.94 -17.50 19.45
C LEU A 289 -2.81 -17.46 18.44
N LEU A 290 -1.59 -17.86 18.80
CA LEU A 290 -0.40 -17.70 17.96
C LEU A 290 -0.03 -18.99 17.21
N ASP A 291 0.08 -18.88 15.89
CA ASP A 291 0.82 -19.82 15.05
C ASP A 291 2.33 -19.45 14.99
N ASP A 292 3.10 -20.15 14.16
CA ASP A 292 4.53 -19.89 14.00
C ASP A 292 4.82 -18.49 13.45
N LEU A 293 3.96 -17.98 12.54
CA LEU A 293 4.09 -16.62 12.01
C LEU A 293 3.76 -15.58 13.07
N GLY A 294 2.69 -15.79 13.84
CA GLY A 294 2.31 -14.95 14.97
C GLY A 294 3.44 -14.84 16.02
N ARG A 295 4.10 -15.97 16.35
CA ARG A 295 5.27 -15.97 17.25
C ARG A 295 6.44 -15.15 16.70
N GLN A 296 6.73 -15.26 15.40
CA GLN A 296 7.75 -14.42 14.76
C GLN A 296 7.42 -12.93 14.82
N GLU A 297 6.14 -12.57 14.65
CA GLU A 297 5.70 -11.18 14.76
C GLU A 297 5.84 -10.66 16.20
N VAL A 298 5.55 -11.47 17.22
CA VAL A 298 5.80 -11.12 18.63
C VAL A 298 7.28 -10.82 18.87
N ASP A 299 8.18 -11.68 18.38
CA ASP A 299 9.63 -11.48 18.51
C ASP A 299 10.09 -10.19 17.80
N ASN A 300 9.53 -9.90 16.62
CA ASN A 300 9.79 -8.66 15.89
C ASN A 300 9.35 -7.42 16.69
N PHE A 301 8.15 -7.43 17.28
CA PHE A 301 7.68 -6.33 18.12
C PHE A 301 8.54 -6.11 19.35
N SER A 302 8.99 -7.18 20.01
CA SER A 302 9.88 -7.08 21.16
C SER A 302 11.22 -6.41 20.79
N GLN A 303 11.80 -6.79 19.64
CA GLN A 303 13.01 -6.15 19.12
C GLN A 303 12.78 -4.66 18.78
N PHE A 304 11.67 -4.33 18.14
CA PHE A 304 11.31 -2.94 17.86
C PHE A 304 11.12 -2.13 19.14
N ALA A 305 10.45 -2.69 20.15
CA ALA A 305 10.21 -2.03 21.42
C ALA A 305 11.54 -1.71 22.11
N LYS A 306 12.47 -2.67 22.15
CA LYS A 306 13.80 -2.49 22.74
C LYS A 306 14.57 -1.35 22.07
N GLY A 307 14.66 -1.35 20.74
CA GLY A 307 15.31 -0.28 19.99
C GLY A 307 14.67 1.10 20.20
N ASN A 308 13.34 1.16 20.17
CA ASN A 308 12.59 2.40 20.38
C ASN A 308 12.71 2.94 21.81
N LYS A 309 12.78 2.04 22.81
CA LYS A 309 12.99 2.40 24.22
C LYS A 309 14.36 3.04 24.43
N TYR A 310 15.43 2.49 23.83
CA TYR A 310 16.74 3.15 23.86
C TYR A 310 16.70 4.55 23.26
N CYS A 311 16.05 4.72 22.11
CA CYS A 311 15.88 6.05 21.49
C CYS A 311 15.19 7.04 22.43
N VAL A 312 14.12 6.61 23.11
CA VAL A 312 13.34 7.43 24.04
C VAL A 312 14.14 7.78 25.29
N GLU A 313 14.75 6.80 25.95
CA GLU A 313 15.58 6.99 27.14
C GLU A 313 16.73 7.97 26.88
N LEU A 314 17.40 7.83 25.74
CA LEU A 314 18.51 8.68 25.38
C LEU A 314 18.08 10.15 25.18
N LEU A 315 16.90 10.38 24.58
CA LEU A 315 16.34 11.72 24.40
C LEU A 315 15.69 12.30 25.67
N LEU A 316 15.41 11.47 26.67
CA LEU A 316 15.03 11.90 28.02
C LEU A 316 16.26 12.25 28.88
N GLY A 317 17.46 11.91 28.43
CA GLY A 317 18.73 12.25 29.08
C GLY A 317 19.33 11.14 29.92
N ASN A 318 18.81 9.92 29.80
CA ASN A 318 19.47 8.75 30.35
C ASN A 318 20.63 8.35 29.43
N THR A 319 21.81 8.92 29.67
CA THR A 319 22.98 8.73 28.80
C THR A 319 23.72 7.43 29.07
N ASP A 320 23.49 6.80 30.22
CA ASP A 320 24.16 5.57 30.66
C ASP A 320 23.80 4.37 29.77
N ILE A 321 22.67 4.43 29.07
CA ILE A 321 22.22 3.39 28.13
C ILE A 321 22.95 3.41 26.78
N LEU A 322 23.80 4.41 26.52
CA LEU A 322 24.43 4.60 25.21
C LEU A 322 25.25 3.39 24.78
N ASP A 323 26.10 2.84 25.65
CA ASP A 323 26.94 1.68 25.33
C ASP A 323 26.10 0.42 25.04
N GLU A 324 25.05 0.20 25.83
CA GLU A 324 24.10 -0.89 25.61
C GLU A 324 23.38 -0.73 24.27
N PHE A 325 22.96 0.49 23.95
CA PHE A 325 22.29 0.79 22.69
C PHE A 325 23.22 0.56 21.49
N ILE A 326 24.48 0.97 21.56
CA ILE A 326 25.45 0.71 20.49
C ILE A 326 25.70 -0.80 20.29
N ASN A 327 25.77 -1.57 21.37
CA ASN A 327 25.89 -3.03 21.29
C ASN A 327 24.65 -3.69 20.68
N PHE A 328 23.46 -3.17 20.98
CA PHE A 328 22.22 -3.59 20.32
C PHE A 328 22.29 -3.30 18.81
N LEU A 329 22.65 -2.08 18.41
CA LEU A 329 22.74 -1.71 16.98
C LEU A 329 23.74 -2.56 16.18
N ALA A 330 24.82 -3.03 16.82
CA ALA A 330 25.79 -3.92 16.18
C ALA A 330 25.18 -5.24 15.69
N ASN A 331 24.14 -5.73 16.37
CA ASN A 331 23.42 -6.95 16.00
C ASN A 331 22.21 -6.67 15.09
N HIS A 332 21.85 -5.40 14.89
CA HIS A 332 20.67 -4.98 14.14
C HIS A 332 20.97 -3.86 13.13
N PRO A 333 21.74 -4.13 12.06
CA PRO A 333 22.25 -3.10 11.16
C PRO A 333 21.18 -2.22 10.50
N ASN A 334 19.99 -2.78 10.25
CA ASN A 334 18.87 -2.06 9.63
C ASN A 334 18.36 -0.88 10.48
N HIS A 335 18.63 -0.88 11.79
CA HIS A 335 18.21 0.19 12.71
C HIS A 335 19.24 1.33 12.82
N ILE A 336 20.48 1.12 12.36
CA ILE A 336 21.58 2.08 12.55
C ILE A 336 21.24 3.47 12.00
N PRO A 337 20.72 3.64 10.77
CA PRO A 337 20.53 4.98 10.21
C PRO A 337 19.57 5.85 11.03
N ASP A 338 18.43 5.29 11.46
CA ASP A 338 17.43 6.02 12.25
C ASP A 338 17.93 6.25 13.69
N ALA A 339 18.63 5.27 14.28
CA ALA A 339 19.21 5.38 15.62
C ALA A 339 20.35 6.42 15.70
N LEU A 340 21.19 6.51 14.67
CA LEU A 340 22.33 7.42 14.66
C LEU A 340 21.90 8.88 14.70
N LEU A 341 20.79 9.22 14.03
CA LEU A 341 20.18 10.56 14.15
C LEU A 341 19.82 10.86 15.62
N VAL A 342 19.19 9.91 16.31
CA VAL A 342 18.79 10.07 17.72
C VAL A 342 20.01 10.24 18.62
N ILE A 343 21.08 9.46 18.40
CA ILE A 343 22.33 9.56 19.15
C ILE A 343 22.97 10.94 18.97
N ILE A 344 23.00 11.49 17.75
CA ILE A 344 23.54 12.83 17.51
C ILE A 344 22.67 13.90 18.18
N GLU A 345 21.34 13.77 18.11
CA GLU A 345 20.40 14.69 18.78
C GLU A 345 20.62 14.73 20.28
N ALA A 346 20.74 13.56 20.92
CA ALA A 346 21.05 13.45 22.33
C ALA A 346 22.46 13.98 22.66
N ALA A 347 23.45 13.70 21.81
CA ALA A 347 24.82 14.21 22.02
C ALA A 347 24.87 15.74 21.98
N ASN A 348 24.09 16.37 21.10
CA ASN A 348 23.92 17.82 21.05
C ASN A 348 23.21 18.38 22.29
N ALA A 349 22.20 17.66 22.81
CA ALA A 349 21.42 18.10 23.97
C ALA A 349 22.19 17.95 25.30
N TYR A 350 22.95 16.86 25.46
CA TYR A 350 23.61 16.48 26.71
C TYR A 350 25.14 16.58 26.65
N ASN A 351 25.69 17.19 25.59
CA ASN A 351 27.12 17.44 25.41
C ASN A 351 27.98 16.15 25.45
N LEU A 352 27.53 15.10 24.76
CA LEU A 352 28.22 13.80 24.73
C LEU A 352 29.32 13.76 23.67
N ASN A 353 30.42 13.07 23.97
CA ASN A 353 31.43 12.74 22.97
C ASN A 353 31.09 11.43 22.25
N ILE A 354 30.64 11.53 21.00
CA ILE A 354 30.24 10.40 20.15
C ILE A 354 31.17 10.22 18.94
N ASP A 355 32.39 10.78 18.96
CA ASP A 355 33.33 10.71 17.82
C ASP A 355 33.60 9.26 17.42
N HIS A 356 33.87 8.40 18.40
CA HIS A 356 34.08 6.97 18.20
C HIS A 356 32.88 6.24 17.57
N ILE A 357 31.65 6.71 17.82
CA ILE A 357 30.41 6.15 17.26
C ILE A 357 30.25 6.61 15.81
N LEU A 358 30.47 7.89 15.56
CA LEU A 358 30.41 8.48 14.22
C LEU A 358 31.43 7.84 13.28
N GLU A 359 32.66 7.63 13.75
CA GLU A 359 33.72 6.92 13.01
C GLU A 359 33.33 5.46 12.72
N ARG A 360 32.80 4.75 13.72
CA ARG A 360 32.39 3.34 13.58
C ARG A 360 31.30 3.12 12.52
N PHE A 361 30.37 4.06 12.37
CA PHE A 361 29.19 3.91 11.50
C PHE A 361 29.21 4.77 10.24
N VAL A 362 30.39 5.25 9.82
CA VAL A 362 30.53 6.14 8.66
C VAL A 362 29.91 5.58 7.37
N ASP A 363 30.00 4.27 7.15
CA ASP A 363 29.47 3.60 5.95
C ASP A 363 27.93 3.53 5.91
N THR A 364 27.26 3.81 7.02
CA THR A 364 25.79 3.80 7.13
C THR A 364 25.17 5.18 6.91
N TYR A 365 26.01 6.20 6.67
CA TYR A 365 25.51 7.56 6.51
C TYR A 365 24.64 7.68 5.27
N PRO A 366 23.60 8.54 5.31
CA PRO A 366 22.78 8.73 4.14
C PRO A 366 23.61 9.30 2.98
N SER A 367 23.52 8.68 1.79
CA SER A 367 24.33 9.05 0.63
C SER A 367 24.15 10.54 0.26
N THR A 368 25.27 11.21 -0.03
CA THR A 368 25.29 12.61 -0.44
C THR A 368 24.92 12.83 -1.91
N SER A 369 24.83 11.76 -2.71
CA SER A 369 24.62 11.83 -4.17
C SER A 369 23.17 11.65 -4.63
N GLN A 370 22.23 11.26 -3.75
CA GLN A 370 20.87 10.94 -4.16
C GLN A 370 19.92 12.13 -4.03
N GLN A 371 19.53 12.70 -5.18
CA GLN A 371 18.40 13.62 -5.37
C GLN A 371 17.03 12.93 -5.16
N ASN A 372 16.91 12.05 -4.17
CA ASN A 372 15.64 11.42 -3.84
C ASN A 372 14.86 12.32 -2.88
N ILE A 373 13.90 13.07 -3.43
CA ILE A 373 13.02 14.01 -2.71
C ILE A 373 12.33 13.32 -1.50
N VAL A 374 12.05 12.03 -1.62
CA VAL A 374 11.40 11.19 -0.59
C VAL A 374 12.25 11.06 0.69
N TYR A 375 13.58 11.03 0.58
CA TYR A 375 14.49 10.91 1.73
C TYR A 375 15.18 12.23 2.11
N ALA A 376 14.96 13.29 1.34
CA ALA A 376 15.60 14.60 1.53
C ALA A 376 15.43 15.14 2.96
N HIS A 377 14.27 14.97 3.58
CA HIS A 377 14.03 15.43 4.95
C HIS A 377 14.83 14.63 6.00
N ARG A 378 14.92 13.30 5.87
CA ARG A 378 15.73 12.48 6.80
C ARG A 378 17.22 12.78 6.65
N HIS A 379 17.70 12.87 5.41
CA HIS A 379 19.08 13.23 5.10
C HIS A 379 19.41 14.61 5.67
N PHE A 380 18.55 15.60 5.42
CA PHE A 380 18.69 16.94 5.96
C PHE A 380 18.82 16.92 7.49
N ARG A 381 17.91 16.24 8.20
CA ARG A 381 17.94 16.19 9.67
C ARG A 381 19.24 15.57 10.19
N PHE A 382 19.68 14.47 9.59
CA PHE A 382 20.93 13.82 9.96
C PHE A 382 22.14 14.77 9.83
N TYR A 383 22.36 15.33 8.64
CA TYR A 383 23.49 16.21 8.39
C TYR A 383 23.39 17.53 9.15
N TYR A 384 22.18 18.06 9.34
CA TYR A 384 21.98 19.26 10.14
C TYR A 384 22.39 19.01 11.60
N GLN A 385 21.92 17.92 12.21
CA GLN A 385 22.31 17.58 13.58
C GLN A 385 23.81 17.29 13.70
N LYS A 386 24.41 16.64 12.71
CA LYS A 386 25.87 16.43 12.63
C LYS A 386 26.62 17.77 12.55
N ALA A 387 26.12 18.75 11.82
CA ALA A 387 26.71 20.08 11.75
C ALA A 387 26.64 20.81 13.10
N ILE A 388 25.48 20.74 13.78
CA ILE A 388 25.33 21.26 15.14
C ILE A 388 26.34 20.61 16.10
N TYR A 389 26.54 19.30 15.98
CA TYR A 389 27.53 18.56 16.75
C TYR A 389 28.95 19.06 16.51
N ALA A 390 29.34 19.24 15.26
CA ALA A 390 30.63 19.79 14.89
C ALA A 390 30.84 21.19 15.50
N PHE A 391 29.83 22.05 15.50
CA PHE A 391 29.90 23.36 16.14
C PHE A 391 30.11 23.28 17.66
N TYR A 392 29.40 22.39 18.36
CA TYR A 392 29.62 22.18 19.80
C TYR A 392 31.03 21.67 20.12
N ARG A 393 31.61 20.89 19.22
CA ARG A 393 32.99 20.39 19.32
C ARG A 393 34.03 21.34 18.74
N GLN A 394 33.65 22.59 18.44
CA GLN A 394 34.51 23.66 17.89
C GLN A 394 35.16 23.33 16.54
N ARG A 395 34.58 22.38 15.77
CA ARG A 395 34.99 22.04 14.40
C ARG A 395 34.23 22.92 13.41
N PHE A 396 34.46 24.23 13.49
CA PHE A 396 33.66 25.22 12.76
C PHE A 396 33.69 25.01 11.24
N ALA A 397 34.87 24.72 10.67
CA ALA A 397 35.01 24.48 9.23
C ALA A 397 34.15 23.30 8.74
N GLU A 398 34.22 22.15 9.44
CA GLU A 398 33.42 20.95 9.14
C GLU A 398 31.92 21.22 9.28
N GLY A 399 31.52 21.91 10.36
CA GLY A 399 30.13 22.27 10.60
C GLY A 399 29.58 23.17 9.49
N LEU A 400 30.34 24.18 9.07
CA LEU A 400 29.95 25.09 7.98
C LEU A 400 29.82 24.37 6.64
N ASP A 401 30.76 23.48 6.29
CA ASP A 401 30.65 22.67 5.06
C ASP A 401 29.41 21.79 5.07
N THR A 402 29.09 21.21 6.23
CA THR A 402 27.89 20.37 6.41
C THR A 402 26.61 21.21 6.33
N ILE A 403 26.58 22.42 6.90
CA ILE A 403 25.44 23.36 6.74
C ILE A 403 25.25 23.75 5.27
N LEU A 404 26.33 24.02 4.54
CA LEU A 404 26.27 24.35 3.11
C LEU A 404 25.74 23.16 2.29
N PHE A 405 26.12 21.94 2.66
CA PHE A 405 25.56 20.73 2.07
C PHE A 405 24.05 20.63 2.34
N CYS A 406 23.59 20.80 3.59
CA CYS A 406 22.17 20.82 3.92
C CYS A 406 21.39 21.88 3.15
N LEU A 407 21.94 23.09 3.04
CA LEU A 407 21.33 24.19 2.29
C LEU A 407 21.20 23.86 0.79
N SER A 408 22.22 23.21 0.22
CA SER A 408 22.18 22.76 -1.18
C SER A 408 21.15 21.66 -1.45
N LEU A 409 20.72 20.94 -0.40
CA LEU A 409 19.61 19.98 -0.49
C LEU A 409 18.25 20.65 -0.32
N SER A 410 18.12 21.61 0.60
CA SER A 410 16.81 22.16 0.99
C SER A 410 16.25 23.15 -0.02
N ILE A 411 17.09 23.97 -0.65
CA ILE A 411 16.64 24.99 -1.61
C ILE A 411 16.00 24.36 -2.87
N PRO A 412 16.66 23.43 -3.61
CA PRO A 412 16.04 22.81 -4.79
C PRO A 412 14.79 21.99 -4.45
N ALA A 413 14.69 21.50 -3.22
CA ALA A 413 13.53 20.75 -2.73
C ALA A 413 12.39 21.66 -2.21
N HIS A 414 12.50 22.99 -2.35
CA HIS A 414 11.54 23.98 -1.85
C HIS A 414 11.22 23.83 -0.35
N LYS A 415 12.20 23.41 0.45
CA LYS A 415 12.11 23.20 1.90
C LYS A 415 12.49 24.47 2.65
N TYR A 416 11.62 25.49 2.57
CA TYR A 416 11.92 26.84 3.08
C TYR A 416 12.28 26.90 4.56
N ARG A 417 11.61 26.11 5.42
CA ARG A 417 11.90 26.10 6.86
C ARG A 417 13.31 25.59 7.13
N GLU A 418 13.68 24.50 6.47
CA GLU A 418 14.99 23.87 6.53
C GLU A 418 16.09 24.82 6.01
N SER A 419 15.84 25.50 4.89
CA SER A 419 16.75 26.52 4.35
C SER A 419 17.00 27.66 5.34
N ILE A 420 15.95 28.17 6.00
CA ILE A 420 16.07 29.23 7.02
C ILE A 420 16.93 28.74 8.21
N LEU A 421 16.75 27.49 8.65
CA LEU A 421 17.58 26.92 9.72
C LEU A 421 19.05 26.90 9.33
N CYS A 422 19.39 26.48 8.11
CA CYS A 422 20.77 26.48 7.63
C CYS A 422 21.35 27.89 7.51
N VAL A 423 20.61 28.84 6.95
CA VAL A 423 21.03 30.26 6.88
C VAL A 423 21.31 30.82 8.27
N LYS A 424 20.42 30.55 9.24
CA LYS A 424 20.60 30.99 10.62
C LYS A 424 21.88 30.42 11.24
N GLN A 425 22.16 29.13 11.06
CA GLN A 425 23.38 28.52 11.59
C GLN A 425 24.64 29.04 10.90
N PHE A 426 24.62 29.19 9.56
CA PHE A 426 25.75 29.75 8.83
C PHE A 426 26.09 31.16 9.34
N ASN A 427 25.10 32.04 9.41
CA ASN A 427 25.29 33.41 9.88
C ASN A 427 25.79 33.48 11.33
N LYS A 428 25.33 32.56 12.20
CA LYS A 428 25.79 32.47 13.59
C LYS A 428 27.30 32.19 13.70
N PHE A 429 27.87 31.50 12.72
CA PHE A 429 29.28 31.09 12.71
C PHE A 429 30.08 31.74 11.55
N ASP A 430 29.58 32.83 10.94
CA ASP A 430 30.20 33.46 9.77
C ASP A 430 31.62 33.98 10.03
N GLU A 431 31.92 34.39 11.27
CA GLU A 431 33.26 34.83 11.67
C GLU A 431 34.32 33.73 11.53
N TYR A 432 33.90 32.46 11.60
CA TYR A 432 34.77 31.29 11.44
C TYR A 432 34.77 30.73 10.02
N ALA A 433 33.98 31.30 9.11
CA ALA A 433 33.86 30.82 7.73
C ALA A 433 35.01 31.30 6.86
N SER A 434 35.56 30.39 6.04
CA SER A 434 36.54 30.73 5.01
C SER A 434 35.90 31.53 3.86
N ASP A 435 36.71 32.28 3.12
CA ASP A 435 36.24 33.02 1.94
C ASP A 435 35.55 32.10 0.92
N SER A 436 36.09 30.89 0.72
CA SER A 436 35.48 29.87 -0.16
C SER A 436 34.09 29.46 0.32
N GLN A 437 33.89 29.28 1.63
CA GLN A 437 32.58 28.94 2.20
C GLN A 437 31.59 30.10 2.06
N LYS A 438 32.04 31.34 2.26
CA LYS A 438 31.22 32.55 2.06
C LYS A 438 30.79 32.73 0.61
N VAL A 439 31.68 32.47 -0.34
CA VAL A 439 31.34 32.46 -1.78
C VAL A 439 30.32 31.37 -2.08
N LYS A 440 30.57 30.14 -1.64
CA LYS A 440 29.64 29.00 -1.84
C LYS A 440 28.25 29.26 -1.23
N PHE A 441 28.19 29.87 -0.05
CA PHE A 441 26.93 30.27 0.58
C PHE A 441 26.13 31.22 -0.31
N LYS A 442 26.78 32.28 -0.82
CA LYS A 442 26.15 33.24 -1.73
C LYS A 442 25.69 32.57 -3.03
N ASP A 443 26.52 31.72 -3.62
CA ASP A 443 26.19 31.01 -4.86
C ASP A 443 24.96 30.09 -4.69
N ILE A 444 24.85 29.40 -3.56
CA ILE A 444 23.71 28.53 -3.25
C ILE A 444 22.42 29.37 -3.12
N LEU A 445 22.47 30.52 -2.45
CA LEU A 445 21.32 31.41 -2.31
C LEU A 445 20.91 32.03 -3.65
N LEU A 446 21.87 32.47 -4.47
CA LEU A 446 21.61 33.07 -5.79
C LEU A 446 21.00 32.09 -6.79
N LYS A 447 21.32 30.79 -6.69
CA LYS A 447 20.72 29.74 -7.54
C LYS A 447 19.30 29.35 -7.11
N GLY A 448 18.86 29.79 -5.93
CA GLY A 448 17.60 29.38 -5.33
C GLY A 448 16.39 30.27 -5.62
N ASP A 449 16.55 31.40 -6.32
CA ASP A 449 15.55 32.48 -6.44
C ASP A 449 14.83 32.79 -5.09
N ILE A 450 15.60 32.87 -3.99
CA ILE A 450 15.11 33.25 -2.64
C ILE A 450 15.23 34.76 -2.44
#